data_AF-A0A5K1GET5-F1
#
_entry.id   AF-A0A5K1GET5-F1
#
_cell.length_a   1.000
_cell.length_b   1.000
_cell.length_c   1.000
_cell.angle_alpha   90.00
_cell.angle_beta   90.00
_cell.angle_gamma   90.00
#
_symmetry.space_group_name_H-M   'P 1'
#
loop_
_entity.id
_entity.type
_entity.pdbx_description
1 polymer ?
#
loop_
_entity_poly.entity_id
_entity_poly.type
_entity_poly.pdbx_seq_one_letter_code
_entity_poly.pdbx_strand_id
1 'polypeptide(L)' 'RGTKLHIANFVHGADGLGNMNFPTPTGKAIEQTAAAFLVSNANLYPGQVTVVALGPLTNIAL' A
#
# COMPACT_ATOMS: atom_id res chain seq x y z
N ARG A 1 -7.05 -8.91 19.55
CA ARG A 1 -5.65 -8.52 19.82
C ARG A 1 -5.22 -7.57 18.70
N GLY A 2 -5.17 -6.26 18.95
CA GLY A 2 -4.71 -5.31 17.94
C GLY A 2 -3.20 -5.44 17.77
N THR A 3 -2.73 -5.67 16.55
CA THR A 3 -1.31 -5.65 16.22
C THR A 3 -0.78 -4.23 16.40
N LYS A 4 0.27 -4.07 17.20
CA LYS A 4 1.01 -2.81 17.35
C LYS A 4 1.47 -2.36 15.97
N LEU A 5 1.18 -1.12 15.57
CA LEU A 5 1.66 -0.56 14.31
C LEU A 5 3.19 -0.49 14.35
N HIS A 6 3.87 -1.19 13.45
CA HIS A 6 5.32 -1.17 13.33
C HIS A 6 5.72 -0.14 12.27
N ILE A 7 6.09 1.07 12.73
CA ILE A 7 6.58 2.15 11.89
C ILE A 7 8.10 2.25 12.08
N ALA A 8 8.87 2.15 11.00
CA ALA A 8 10.34 2.21 11.02
C ALA A 8 10.88 3.60 10.64
N ASN A 9 10.38 4.65 11.32
CA ASN A 9 10.77 6.04 11.03
C ASN A 9 12.28 6.34 11.23
N PHE A 10 12.96 5.63 12.13
CA PHE A 10 14.41 5.73 12.30
C PHE A 10 15.19 5.35 11.03
N VAL A 11 14.63 4.46 10.19
CA VAL A 11 15.25 4.05 8.92
C VAL A 11 14.75 4.90 7.75
N HIS A 12 13.45 5.23 7.73
CA HIS A 12 12.81 5.85 6.56
C HIS A 12 12.57 7.37 6.68
N GLY A 13 12.93 8.00 7.80
CA GLY A 13 12.59 9.40 8.07
C GLY A 13 11.21 9.55 8.73
N ALA A 14 10.91 10.76 9.19
CA ALA A 14 9.63 11.07 9.86
C ALA A 14 8.45 11.08 8.88
N ASP A 15 8.71 11.39 7.61
CA ASP A 15 7.75 11.36 6.50
C ASP A 15 7.72 10.01 5.76
N GLY A 16 8.63 9.08 6.07
CA GLY A 16 8.80 7.81 5.37
C GLY A 16 9.54 7.90 4.04
N LEU A 17 10.05 9.08 3.67
CA LEU A 17 10.73 9.39 2.41
C LEU A 17 12.08 10.10 2.62
N GLY A 18 12.69 9.93 3.80
CA GLY A 18 14.00 10.49 4.14
C GLY A 18 13.99 11.97 4.51
N ASN A 19 12.82 12.57 4.77
CA ASN A 19 12.66 14.01 5.08
C ASN A 19 13.13 14.95 3.96
N MET A 20 12.93 14.54 2.71
CA MET A 20 13.45 15.24 1.52
C MET A 20 12.57 16.41 1.04
N ASN A 21 11.40 16.63 1.65
CA ASN A 21 10.45 17.69 1.29
C ASN A 21 10.01 17.68 -0.18
N PHE A 22 9.60 16.51 -0.68
CA PHE A 22 9.04 16.38 -2.03
C PHE A 22 7.77 17.24 -2.23
N PRO A 23 7.49 17.72 -3.45
CA PRO A 23 6.27 18.45 -3.75
C PRO A 23 5.04 17.55 -3.55
N THR A 24 3.94 18.14 -3.06
CA THR A 24 2.67 17.44 -2.90
C THR A 24 2.19 16.89 -4.25
N PRO A 25 1.79 15.61 -4.33
CA PRO A 25 1.24 15.06 -5.57
C PRO A 25 -0.06 15.79 -5.96
N THR A 26 -0.28 15.97 -7.26
CA THR A 26 -1.51 16.58 -7.81
C THR A 26 -2.67 15.60 -7.94
N GLY A 27 -2.38 14.30 -7.90
CA GLY A 27 -3.36 13.23 -7.96
C GLY A 27 -4.11 13.02 -6.64
N LYS A 28 -5.19 12.23 -6.70
CA LYS A 28 -5.96 11.79 -5.54
C LYS A 28 -6.11 10.27 -5.54
N ALA A 29 -6.24 9.68 -4.36
CA ALA A 29 -6.62 8.29 -4.25
C ALA A 29 -8.01 8.07 -4.87
N ILE A 30 -8.24 6.88 -5.42
CA ILE A 30 -9.57 6.44 -5.83
C ILE A 30 -10.38 6.03 -4.60
N GLU A 31 -11.71 6.10 -4.70
CA GLU A 31 -12.63 5.73 -3.59
C GLU A 31 -12.63 4.23 -3.26
N GLN A 32 -12.22 3.37 -4.21
CA GLN A 32 -12.18 1.93 -4.01
C GLN A 32 -11.08 1.53 -3.01
N THR A 33 -11.39 0.59 -2.12
CA THR A 33 -10.39 0.04 -1.20
C THR A 33 -9.33 -0.76 -1.95
N ALA A 34 -8.10 -0.79 -1.42
CA ALA A 34 -7.00 -1.55 -2.03
C ALA A 34 -7.32 -3.05 -2.19
N ALA A 35 -7.95 -3.68 -1.18
CA ALA A 35 -8.35 -5.08 -1.25
C ALA A 35 -9.39 -5.33 -2.36
N ALA A 36 -10.42 -4.48 -2.46
CA ALA A 36 -11.41 -4.59 -3.52
C ALA A 36 -10.80 -4.37 -4.91
N PHE A 37 -9.87 -3.42 -5.03
CA PHE A 37 -9.13 -3.18 -6.28
C PHE A 37 -8.32 -4.41 -6.72
N LEU A 38 -7.63 -5.06 -5.79
CA LEU A 38 -6.87 -6.29 -6.07
C LEU A 38 -7.77 -7.42 -6.53
N VAL A 39 -8.91 -7.64 -5.86
CA VAL A 39 -9.91 -8.65 -6.26
C VAL A 39 -10.48 -8.36 -7.64
N SER A 40 -10.85 -7.11 -7.92
CA SER A 40 -11.37 -6.71 -9.24
C SER A 40 -10.37 -7.00 -10.36
N ASN A 41 -9.09 -6.67 -10.17
CA ASN A 41 -8.06 -6.91 -11.19
C ASN A 41 -7.74 -8.40 -11.35
N ALA A 42 -7.67 -9.17 -10.26
CA ALA A 42 -7.44 -10.60 -10.32
C ALA A 42 -8.56 -11.35 -11.07
N ASN A 43 -9.82 -10.93 -10.86
CA ASN A 43 -10.97 -11.48 -11.58
C ASN A 43 -11.01 -11.05 -13.04
N LEU A 44 -10.62 -9.80 -13.35
CA LEU A 44 -10.60 -9.29 -14.72
C LEU A 44 -9.49 -9.94 -15.57
N TYR A 45 -8.37 -10.30 -14.95
CA TYR A 45 -7.21 -10.88 -15.63
C TYR A 45 -6.74 -12.19 -14.96
N PRO A 46 -7.52 -13.28 -15.03
CA PRO A 46 -7.20 -14.53 -14.36
C PRO A 46 -5.85 -15.09 -14.83
N GLY A 47 -4.95 -15.36 -13.87
CA GLY A 47 -3.63 -15.92 -14.13
C GLY A 47 -2.60 -14.96 -14.74
N GLN A 48 -2.95 -13.68 -14.95
CA GLN A 48 -2.04 -12.70 -15.56
C GLN A 48 -1.48 -11.68 -14.56
N VAL A 49 -2.17 -11.50 -13.42
CA VAL A 49 -1.75 -10.55 -12.38
C VAL A 49 -0.76 -11.21 -11.43
N THR A 50 0.42 -10.61 -11.28
CA THR A 50 1.38 -10.96 -10.22
C THR A 50 1.36 -9.88 -9.15
N VAL A 51 1.12 -10.27 -7.90
CA VAL A 51 1.16 -9.35 -6.75
C VAL A 51 2.58 -9.31 -6.19
N VAL A 52 3.15 -8.11 -6.10
CA VAL A 52 4.43 -7.86 -5.42
C VAL A 52 4.18 -7.11 -4.11
N ALA A 53 4.18 -7.84 -2.99
CA ALA A 53 3.88 -7.27 -1.68
C ALA A 53 5.16 -6.80 -0.96
N LEU A 54 5.36 -5.47 -0.89
CA LEU A 54 6.58 -4.84 -0.35
C LEU A 54 6.44 -4.33 1.09
N GLY A 55 5.35 -4.69 1.77
CA GLY A 55 5.03 -4.25 3.12
C GLY A 55 4.12 -5.25 3.84
N PRO A 56 3.43 -4.85 4.93
CA PRO A 56 2.49 -5.73 5.61
C PRO A 56 1.44 -6.29 4.65
N LEU A 57 1.16 -7.59 4.74
CA LEU A 57 0.25 -8.32 3.85
C LEU A 57 -1.25 -8.06 4.15
N THR A 58 -1.57 -7.02 4.91
CA THR A 58 -2.94 -6.74 5.40
C THR A 58 -3.96 -6.68 4.27
N ASN A 59 -3.65 -6.03 3.15
CA ASN A 59 -4.59 -5.91 2.03
C ASN A 59 -4.81 -7.23 1.26
N ILE A 60 -3.89 -8.19 1.38
CA ILE A 60 -4.01 -9.52 0.75
C ILE A 60 -4.80 -10.48 1.63
N ALA A 61 -4.79 -10.26 2.94
CA ALA A 61 -5.48 -11.12 3.90
C ALA A 61 -6.96 -10.77 4.09
N LEU A 62 -7.38 -9.55 3.71
CA LEU A 62 -8.76 -9.05 3.77
C LEU A 62 -9.56 -9.48 2.55
#